data_AF-A0A4R1EX81-F1
#
_entry.id   AF-A0A4R1EX81-F1
#
_cell.length_a   1.000
_cell.length_b   1.000
_cell.length_c   1.000
_cell.angle_alpha   90.00
_cell.angle_beta   90.00
_cell.angle_gamma   90.00
#
_symmetry.space_group_name_H-M   'P 1'
#
loop_
_entity.id
_entity.type
_entity.pdbx_description
1 polymer ?
#
loop_
_entity_poly.entity_id
_entity_poly.type
_entity_poly.pdbx_seq_one_letter_code
_entity_poly.pdbx_strand_id
1 'polypeptide(L)'
;MRFFQFTFLKYTLVLLMLLMAKSAFAEVWKSGNNYWNDSWELKYQEWVSTQWKPDFFMSKIRPQYDRIPHDCADAIYLMRAVFAYENKLPFKIHYLGKKNKYISNTMTNWDKLPEDQRFRAFAQFMNDRVGTRSLPHDSFPIELAQIKAGDLYVEPGTHSYAMTGITDTGVTAIMSSTTPASPKNMIQLYSFPFFIPHDAVGMSDGYRRFKWPRNIAKPIQQQPGYSNEQYQIAQKVGLEYIPFTDVISKKLQRREEPLEEKTMRLMHSLCSFAKERVNYVNDGIAYIQRLKDQGKRSCMTASEYDYYSTPSRDKRLYRFFTEIHKIAYSGGELEEDKVNAQVLARSIFHPELPDGLLEELDEFCGLAIYPNDSVKHINLRQLWEAMEAGKVSSDPHAPFDNRWGLSDSNFVGSCPTF
;
A
#
# COMPACT_ATOMS: atom_id res chain seq x y z
N MET A 1 -36.24 67.87 -21.86
CA MET A 1 -34.81 67.63 -21.48
C MET A 1 -34.60 66.73 -20.25
N ARG A 2 -35.62 66.45 -19.40
CA ARG A 2 -35.49 65.55 -18.23
C ARG A 2 -35.64 64.03 -18.51
N PHE A 3 -36.16 63.64 -19.68
CA PHE A 3 -36.42 62.23 -20.01
C PHE A 3 -35.18 61.47 -20.52
N PHE A 4 -34.18 62.17 -21.07
CA PHE A 4 -32.96 61.55 -21.62
C PHE A 4 -31.88 61.23 -20.56
N GLN A 5 -31.93 61.87 -19.39
CA GLN A 5 -30.96 61.63 -18.30
C GLN A 5 -31.19 60.32 -17.55
N PHE A 6 -32.44 59.85 -17.44
CA PHE A 6 -32.75 58.62 -16.71
C PHE A 6 -32.41 57.34 -17.49
N THR A 7 -32.48 57.37 -18.82
CA THR A 7 -32.10 56.22 -19.67
C THR A 7 -30.59 56.03 -19.70
N PHE A 8 -29.81 57.12 -19.78
CA PHE A 8 -28.35 57.04 -19.78
C PHE A 8 -27.83 56.40 -18.49
N LEU A 9 -28.33 56.83 -17.32
CA LEU A 9 -27.95 56.28 -16.01
C LEU A 9 -28.24 54.78 -15.86
N LYS A 10 -29.33 54.27 -16.45
CA LYS A 10 -29.66 52.82 -16.44
C LYS A 10 -28.67 51.99 -17.26
N TYR A 11 -28.27 52.47 -18.44
CA TYR A 11 -27.31 51.75 -19.28
C TYR A 11 -25.89 51.79 -18.67
N THR A 12 -25.49 52.89 -18.01
CA THR A 12 -24.21 52.93 -17.30
C THR A 12 -24.17 51.97 -16.11
N LEU A 13 -25.29 51.81 -15.38
CA LEU A 13 -25.37 50.89 -14.23
C LEU A 13 -25.30 49.42 -14.65
N VAL A 14 -25.95 49.05 -15.76
CA VAL A 14 -25.89 47.70 -16.34
C VAL A 14 -24.48 47.39 -16.89
N LEU A 15 -23.84 48.37 -17.53
CA LEU A 15 -22.46 48.23 -17.99
C LEU A 15 -21.46 48.10 -16.83
N LEU A 16 -21.65 48.86 -15.74
CA LEU A 16 -20.85 48.73 -14.51
C LEU A 16 -21.07 47.39 -13.79
N MET A 17 -22.30 46.85 -13.78
CA MET A 17 -22.57 45.51 -13.25
C MET A 17 -21.94 44.40 -14.10
N LEU A 18 -21.93 44.53 -15.43
CA LEU A 18 -21.25 43.60 -16.34
C LEU A 18 -19.71 43.69 -16.23
N LEU A 19 -19.16 44.87 -15.94
CA LEU A 19 -17.73 45.07 -15.69
C LEU A 19 -17.27 44.61 -14.30
N MET A 20 -18.21 44.42 -13.35
CA MET A 20 -17.93 43.82 -12.03
C MET A 20 -18.11 42.31 -11.97
N ALA A 21 -18.45 41.65 -13.09
CA ALA A 21 -18.39 40.20 -13.21
C ALA A 21 -16.91 39.74 -13.27
N LYS A 22 -16.17 39.94 -12.18
CA LYS A 22 -14.90 39.25 -11.97
C LYS A 22 -15.21 37.77 -12.02
N SER A 23 -14.58 37.06 -12.95
CA SER A 23 -14.59 35.60 -13.00
C SER A 23 -14.07 35.10 -11.65
N ALA A 24 -14.98 34.72 -10.76
CA ALA A 24 -14.64 34.18 -9.46
C ALA A 24 -14.19 32.74 -9.66
N PHE A 25 -12.90 32.55 -9.98
CA PHE A 25 -12.34 31.21 -10.03
C PHE A 25 -12.31 30.63 -8.62
N ALA A 26 -12.99 29.51 -8.42
CA ALA A 26 -12.96 28.77 -7.18
C ALA A 26 -11.85 27.72 -7.23
N GLU A 27 -10.91 27.82 -6.29
CA GLU A 27 -9.94 26.78 -5.97
C GLU A 27 -10.65 25.48 -5.55
N VAL A 28 -9.95 24.34 -5.59
CA VAL A 28 -10.50 23.07 -5.08
C VAL A 28 -10.99 23.26 -3.65
N TRP A 29 -10.12 23.78 -2.77
CA TRP A 29 -10.49 24.34 -1.47
C TRP A 29 -9.53 25.46 -1.08
N LYS A 30 -10.03 26.44 -0.32
CA LYS A 30 -9.22 27.54 0.20
C LYS A 30 -8.49 27.11 1.47
N SER A 31 -7.18 27.31 1.52
CA SER A 31 -6.39 27.01 2.73
C SER A 31 -6.42 28.12 3.79
N GLY A 32 -6.99 29.28 3.47
CA GLY A 32 -6.99 30.44 4.37
C GLY A 32 -5.57 30.79 4.84
N ASN A 33 -5.40 30.95 6.16
CA ASN A 33 -4.11 31.23 6.79
C ASN A 33 -3.41 29.97 7.34
N ASN A 34 -3.96 28.78 7.11
CA ASN A 34 -3.37 27.54 7.60
C ASN A 34 -2.16 27.15 6.73
N TYR A 35 -1.11 26.64 7.37
CA TYR A 35 0.06 26.10 6.70
C TYR A 35 0.64 24.95 7.52
N TRP A 36 1.28 24.01 6.82
CA TRP A 36 1.96 22.89 7.45
C TRP A 36 3.09 23.36 8.36
N ASN A 37 3.08 22.86 9.59
CA ASN A 37 4.09 23.04 10.63
C ASN A 37 4.07 21.78 11.52
N ASP A 38 4.96 21.72 12.52
CA ASP A 38 5.07 20.52 13.37
C ASP A 38 3.76 20.19 14.11
N SER A 39 3.00 21.20 14.55
CA SER A 39 1.70 20.96 15.20
C SER A 39 0.69 20.31 14.26
N TRP A 40 0.60 20.79 13.01
CA TRP A 40 -0.25 20.17 12.00
C TRP A 40 0.25 18.79 11.56
N GLU A 41 1.57 18.59 11.53
CA GLU A 41 2.15 17.28 11.26
C GLU A 41 1.79 16.28 12.37
N LEU A 42 1.86 16.67 13.65
CA LEU A 42 1.42 15.82 14.76
C LEU A 42 -0.07 15.46 14.67
N LYS A 43 -0.93 16.43 14.36
CA LYS A 43 -2.37 16.18 14.13
C LYS A 43 -2.62 15.25 12.95
N TYR A 44 -1.82 15.36 11.89
CA TYR A 44 -1.88 14.44 10.76
C TYR A 44 -1.51 13.02 11.17
N GLN A 45 -0.42 12.85 11.93
CA GLN A 45 0.02 11.55 12.43
C GLN A 45 -1.06 10.91 13.32
N GLU A 46 -1.67 11.68 14.21
CA GLU A 46 -2.80 11.23 15.04
C GLU A 46 -4.02 10.85 14.19
N TRP A 47 -4.41 11.68 13.21
CA TRP A 47 -5.51 11.38 12.31
C TRP A 47 -5.26 10.12 11.49
N VAL A 48 -4.04 9.89 10.99
CA VAL A 48 -3.72 8.66 10.24
C VAL A 48 -3.86 7.44 11.16
N SER A 49 -3.36 7.50 12.40
CA SER A 49 -3.46 6.37 13.32
C SER A 49 -4.90 6.04 13.75
N THR A 50 -5.78 7.04 13.81
CA THR A 50 -7.13 6.88 14.36
C THR A 50 -8.23 6.84 13.32
N GLN A 51 -8.08 7.50 12.17
CA GLN A 51 -9.13 7.70 11.15
C GLN A 51 -8.84 7.01 9.82
N TRP A 52 -7.57 6.79 9.46
CA TRP A 52 -7.23 6.12 8.20
C TRP A 52 -7.42 4.60 8.37
N LYS A 53 -8.60 4.09 8.00
CA LYS A 53 -9.01 2.69 8.20
C LYS A 53 -9.10 1.92 6.88
N PRO A 54 -9.04 0.57 6.91
CA PRO A 54 -9.16 -0.27 5.72
C PRO A 54 -10.37 0.06 4.84
N ASP A 55 -11.50 0.40 5.44
CA ASP A 55 -12.76 0.70 4.76
C ASP A 55 -12.95 2.19 4.43
N PHE A 56 -11.93 3.04 4.57
CA PHE A 56 -12.06 4.51 4.44
C PHE A 56 -12.79 4.94 3.16
N PHE A 57 -12.49 4.31 2.02
CA PHE A 57 -13.10 4.59 0.71
C PHE A 57 -14.33 3.75 0.38
N MET A 58 -14.74 2.86 1.27
CA MET A 58 -15.94 2.02 1.14
C MET A 58 -16.98 2.34 2.22
N SER A 59 -16.65 3.25 3.14
CA SER A 59 -17.49 3.63 4.25
C SER A 59 -18.54 4.65 3.84
N LYS A 60 -19.81 4.29 4.02
CA LYS A 60 -20.96 5.19 3.77
C LYS A 60 -21.04 6.35 4.76
N ILE A 61 -20.25 6.33 5.85
CA ILE A 61 -20.22 7.39 6.86
C ILE A 61 -19.58 8.67 6.28
N ARG A 62 -18.70 8.55 5.28
CA ARG A 62 -18.01 9.67 4.62
C ARG A 62 -18.36 9.70 3.12
N PRO A 63 -19.60 10.06 2.73
CA PRO A 63 -20.09 9.92 1.36
C PRO A 63 -19.26 10.68 0.32
N GLN A 64 -18.57 11.75 0.71
CA GLN A 64 -17.69 12.52 -0.18
C GLN A 64 -16.43 11.76 -0.62
N TYR A 65 -16.01 10.73 0.13
CA TYR A 65 -14.87 9.87 -0.21
C TYR A 65 -15.30 8.48 -0.67
N ASP A 66 -16.58 8.16 -0.55
CA ASP A 66 -17.11 6.86 -0.92
C ASP A 66 -16.83 6.56 -2.40
N ARG A 67 -16.31 5.35 -2.60
CA ARG A 67 -15.93 4.76 -3.88
C ARG A 67 -14.95 5.60 -4.71
N ILE A 68 -14.03 6.34 -4.09
CA ILE A 68 -12.90 6.92 -4.81
C ILE A 68 -11.97 5.77 -5.25
N PRO A 69 -11.74 5.56 -6.57
CA PRO A 69 -10.81 4.55 -7.06
C PRO A 69 -9.39 4.86 -6.62
N HIS A 70 -8.66 3.85 -6.15
CA HIS A 70 -7.28 4.04 -5.71
C HIS A 70 -6.45 2.76 -5.87
N ASP A 71 -5.17 2.92 -6.15
CA ASP A 71 -4.12 1.92 -5.98
C ASP A 71 -3.20 2.20 -4.77
N CYS A 72 -2.06 1.50 -4.69
CA CYS A 72 -1.10 1.62 -3.60
C CYS A 72 -0.52 3.03 -3.41
N ALA A 73 -0.31 3.79 -4.49
CA ALA A 73 0.27 5.13 -4.43
C ALA A 73 -0.83 6.18 -4.29
N ASP A 74 -1.94 6.00 -5.02
CA ASP A 74 -3.13 6.86 -4.93
C ASP A 74 -3.60 6.98 -3.49
N ALA A 75 -3.72 5.85 -2.78
CA ALA A 75 -4.15 5.83 -1.38
C ALA A 75 -3.27 6.73 -0.48
N ILE A 76 -1.96 6.73 -0.69
CA ILE A 76 -1.01 7.52 0.11
C ILE A 76 -1.13 9.01 -0.20
N TYR A 77 -1.27 9.38 -1.48
CA TYR A 77 -1.52 10.77 -1.86
C TYR A 77 -2.88 11.26 -1.34
N LEU A 78 -3.93 10.44 -1.48
CA LEU A 78 -5.27 10.74 -0.96
C LEU A 78 -5.26 10.88 0.56
N MET A 79 -4.53 10.04 1.29
CA MET A 79 -4.37 10.16 2.75
C MET A 79 -3.93 11.58 3.15
N ARG A 80 -2.91 12.13 2.46
CA ARG A 80 -2.41 13.49 2.72
C ARG A 80 -3.39 14.57 2.21
N ALA A 81 -3.99 14.36 1.04
CA ALA A 81 -4.93 15.31 0.42
C ALA A 81 -6.23 15.45 1.22
N VAL A 82 -6.80 14.33 1.69
CA VAL A 82 -8.00 14.29 2.53
C VAL A 82 -7.76 15.05 3.82
N PHE A 83 -6.68 14.75 4.56
CA PHE A 83 -6.38 15.49 5.78
C PHE A 83 -6.20 16.99 5.51
N ALA A 84 -5.52 17.35 4.42
CA ALA A 84 -5.35 18.75 4.04
C ALA A 84 -6.69 19.42 3.69
N TYR A 85 -7.59 18.72 3.02
CA TYR A 85 -8.91 19.21 2.66
C TYR A 85 -9.81 19.42 3.90
N GLU A 86 -9.85 18.45 4.81
CA GLU A 86 -10.64 18.51 6.04
C GLU A 86 -10.18 19.64 6.97
N ASN A 87 -8.87 19.92 6.99
CA ASN A 87 -8.27 20.93 7.88
C ASN A 87 -7.92 22.25 7.17
N LYS A 88 -8.35 22.42 5.91
CA LYS A 88 -8.05 23.59 5.08
C LYS A 88 -6.54 23.91 5.04
N LEU A 89 -5.68 22.91 4.89
CA LEU A 89 -4.24 23.09 4.70
C LEU A 89 -3.90 23.16 3.20
N PRO A 90 -2.77 23.76 2.81
CA PRO A 90 -2.30 23.69 1.43
C PRO A 90 -1.90 22.26 1.08
N PHE A 91 -2.12 21.88 -0.17
CA PHE A 91 -1.67 20.62 -0.76
C PHE A 91 -0.96 20.92 -2.07
N LYS A 92 0.21 20.32 -2.28
CA LYS A 92 1.04 20.56 -3.47
C LYS A 92 2.00 19.41 -3.70
N ILE A 93 1.97 18.84 -4.90
CA ILE A 93 2.84 17.75 -5.36
C ILE A 93 3.31 18.01 -6.79
N HIS A 94 4.37 17.36 -7.24
CA HIS A 94 4.88 17.52 -8.60
C HIS A 94 3.92 16.93 -9.65
N TYR A 95 3.76 17.64 -10.76
CA TYR A 95 3.08 17.10 -11.94
C TYR A 95 4.12 16.54 -12.91
N LEU A 96 4.47 15.25 -12.80
CA LEU A 96 5.57 14.66 -13.58
C LEU A 96 5.39 14.75 -15.10
N GLY A 97 4.15 14.74 -15.61
CA GLY A 97 3.86 14.95 -17.03
C GLY A 97 4.10 16.38 -17.53
N LYS A 98 4.38 17.35 -16.64
CA LYS A 98 4.62 18.76 -16.99
C LYS A 98 5.77 19.35 -16.17
N LYS A 99 6.89 19.60 -16.84
CA LYS A 99 8.09 20.20 -16.22
C LYS A 99 7.75 21.47 -15.43
N ASN A 100 8.23 21.55 -14.19
CA ASN A 100 8.04 22.69 -13.27
C ASN A 100 6.57 23.05 -12.98
N LYS A 101 5.63 22.10 -13.13
CA LYS A 101 4.24 22.27 -12.72
C LYS A 101 3.91 21.39 -11.53
N TYR A 102 2.85 21.78 -10.83
CA TYR A 102 2.39 21.12 -9.61
C TYR A 102 0.90 20.80 -9.72
N ILE A 103 0.49 19.73 -9.07
CA ILE A 103 -0.91 19.47 -8.74
C ILE A 103 -1.13 20.06 -7.35
N SER A 104 -2.10 20.97 -7.19
CA SER A 104 -2.34 21.66 -5.93
C SER A 104 -3.82 21.99 -5.70
N ASN A 105 -4.16 22.26 -4.45
CA ASN A 105 -5.52 22.63 -4.05
C ASN A 105 -5.99 23.97 -4.65
N THR A 106 -5.07 24.78 -5.18
CA THR A 106 -5.34 26.07 -5.83
C THR A 106 -5.75 25.94 -7.30
N MET A 107 -5.84 24.71 -7.84
CA MET A 107 -6.34 24.47 -9.20
C MET A 107 -7.82 24.86 -9.31
N THR A 108 -8.21 25.39 -10.46
CA THR A 108 -9.55 25.96 -10.69
C THR A 108 -10.35 25.22 -11.77
N ASN A 109 -9.85 24.05 -12.19
CA ASN A 109 -10.44 23.23 -13.26
C ASN A 109 -11.91 22.84 -13.04
N TRP A 110 -12.36 22.90 -11.78
CA TRP A 110 -13.70 22.46 -11.35
C TRP A 110 -14.45 23.57 -10.62
N ASP A 111 -14.11 24.83 -10.84
CA ASP A 111 -14.68 25.98 -10.12
C ASP A 111 -16.22 26.06 -10.12
N LYS A 112 -16.87 25.49 -11.14
CA LYS A 112 -18.34 25.37 -11.27
C LYS A 112 -18.99 24.35 -10.33
N LEU A 113 -18.23 23.44 -9.73
CA LEU A 113 -18.76 22.40 -8.85
C LEU A 113 -18.81 22.86 -7.39
N PRO A 114 -19.72 22.29 -6.56
CA PRO A 114 -19.63 22.37 -5.10
C PRO A 114 -18.28 21.86 -4.58
N GLU A 115 -17.84 22.34 -3.41
CA GLU A 115 -16.49 22.11 -2.91
C GLU A 115 -16.12 20.63 -2.72
N ASP A 116 -17.03 19.82 -2.19
CA ASP A 116 -16.89 18.38 -2.05
C ASP A 116 -16.72 17.69 -3.41
N GLN A 117 -17.49 18.12 -4.40
CA GLN A 117 -17.37 17.61 -5.78
C GLN A 117 -16.09 18.09 -6.46
N ARG A 118 -15.60 19.30 -6.15
CA ARG A 118 -14.27 19.77 -6.59
C ARG A 118 -13.18 18.89 -6.04
N PHE A 119 -13.22 18.58 -4.74
CA PHE A 119 -12.26 17.67 -4.13
C PHE A 119 -12.28 16.29 -4.80
N ARG A 120 -13.47 15.73 -5.04
CA ARG A 120 -13.61 14.42 -5.69
C ARG A 120 -13.05 14.42 -7.12
N ALA A 121 -13.32 15.47 -7.89
CA ALA A 121 -12.78 15.62 -9.23
C ALA A 121 -11.24 15.85 -9.23
N PHE A 122 -10.74 16.59 -8.24
CA PHE A 122 -9.32 16.76 -8.00
C PHE A 122 -8.63 15.45 -7.62
N ALA A 123 -9.24 14.64 -6.75
CA ALA A 123 -8.74 13.32 -6.36
C ALA A 123 -8.59 12.40 -7.57
N GLN A 124 -9.62 12.31 -8.43
CA GLN A 124 -9.54 11.52 -9.66
C GLN A 124 -8.42 12.03 -10.58
N PHE A 125 -8.35 13.36 -10.78
CA PHE A 125 -7.32 13.97 -11.62
C PHE A 125 -5.91 13.68 -11.11
N MET A 126 -5.72 13.68 -9.79
CA MET A 126 -4.46 13.36 -9.14
C MET A 126 -4.10 11.89 -9.36
N ASN A 127 -5.02 10.96 -9.07
CA ASN A 127 -4.79 9.52 -9.19
C ASN A 127 -4.37 9.11 -10.60
N ASP A 128 -4.98 9.71 -11.63
CA ASP A 128 -4.62 9.46 -13.04
C ASP A 128 -3.17 9.89 -13.39
N ARG A 129 -2.46 10.59 -12.49
CA ARG A 129 -1.17 11.27 -12.76
C ARG A 129 -0.08 10.96 -11.74
N VAL A 130 -0.42 10.30 -10.65
CA VAL A 130 0.53 9.88 -9.64
C VAL A 130 0.76 8.38 -9.72
N GLY A 131 1.76 7.91 -9.00
CA GLY A 131 2.14 6.50 -8.93
C GLY A 131 3.32 6.34 -7.99
N THR A 132 3.81 5.12 -7.81
CA THR A 132 4.94 4.83 -6.93
C THR A 132 6.22 5.57 -7.34
N ARG A 133 6.39 5.88 -8.63
CA ARG A 133 7.50 6.70 -9.15
C ARG A 133 7.35 8.21 -8.88
N SER A 134 6.16 8.68 -8.48
CA SER A 134 5.93 10.08 -8.12
C SER A 134 6.33 10.37 -6.68
N LEU A 135 6.09 9.42 -5.77
CA LEU A 135 6.34 9.58 -4.34
C LEU A 135 7.76 10.08 -3.99
N PRO A 136 8.85 9.61 -4.63
CA PRO A 136 10.21 10.06 -4.32
C PRO A 136 10.43 11.57 -4.54
N HIS A 137 9.69 12.17 -5.48
CA HIS A 137 9.77 13.60 -5.78
C HIS A 137 9.06 14.47 -4.74
N ASP A 138 8.02 13.93 -4.12
CA ASP A 138 7.15 14.63 -3.16
C ASP A 138 7.45 14.33 -1.70
N SER A 139 8.43 13.44 -1.45
CA SER A 139 8.84 13.00 -0.12
C SER A 139 10.37 12.99 0.01
N PHE A 140 10.85 12.75 1.22
CA PHE A 140 12.28 12.65 1.53
C PHE A 140 12.54 11.51 2.53
N PRO A 141 13.71 10.85 2.47
CA PRO A 141 14.03 9.76 3.37
C PRO A 141 14.21 10.25 4.81
N ILE A 142 13.81 9.40 5.76
CA ILE A 142 13.85 9.69 7.20
C ILE A 142 14.72 8.69 7.95
N GLU A 143 15.05 9.04 9.19
CA GLU A 143 15.74 8.16 10.13
C GLU A 143 14.79 7.04 10.58
N LEU A 144 15.31 5.82 10.77
CA LEU A 144 14.47 4.67 11.11
C LEU A 144 13.78 4.83 12.48
N ALA A 145 14.43 5.49 13.43
CA ALA A 145 13.85 5.78 14.76
C ALA A 145 12.74 6.86 14.71
N GLN A 146 12.58 7.56 13.59
CA GLN A 146 11.62 8.66 13.44
C GLN A 146 10.39 8.27 12.62
N ILE A 147 10.25 7.00 12.24
CA ILE A 147 9.06 6.46 11.58
C ILE A 147 7.84 6.68 12.47
N LYS A 148 6.76 7.20 11.91
CA LYS A 148 5.49 7.50 12.58
C LYS A 148 4.31 7.24 11.65
N ALA A 149 3.10 7.18 12.20
CA ALA A 149 1.88 7.15 11.38
C ALA A 149 1.84 8.36 10.43
N GLY A 150 1.43 8.19 9.18
CA GLY A 150 1.45 9.22 8.14
C GLY A 150 2.75 9.31 7.34
N ASP A 151 3.82 8.64 7.79
CA ASP A 151 4.96 8.34 6.93
C ASP A 151 4.61 7.27 5.90
N LEU A 152 5.51 7.04 4.94
CA LEU A 152 5.28 6.12 3.85
C LEU A 152 6.54 5.31 3.51
N TYR A 153 6.37 4.14 2.94
CA TYR A 153 7.43 3.38 2.29
C TYR A 153 7.18 3.34 0.79
N VAL A 154 8.23 3.50 -0.02
CA VAL A 154 8.15 3.45 -1.49
C VAL A 154 9.12 2.41 -2.04
N GLU A 155 8.62 1.59 -2.96
CA GLU A 155 9.43 0.83 -3.93
C GLU A 155 9.02 1.32 -5.33
N PRO A 156 9.78 2.25 -5.95
CA PRO A 156 9.39 2.89 -7.20
C PRO A 156 9.15 1.89 -8.34
N GLY A 157 7.97 1.95 -8.95
CA GLY A 157 7.56 1.03 -10.00
C GLY A 157 6.99 -0.31 -9.52
N THR A 158 6.97 -0.57 -8.20
CA THR A 158 6.46 -1.83 -7.66
C THR A 158 5.34 -1.63 -6.66
N HIS A 159 5.58 -0.99 -5.52
CA HIS A 159 4.56 -0.85 -4.47
C HIS A 159 4.83 0.30 -3.50
N SER A 160 3.84 0.64 -2.69
CA SER A 160 4.01 1.59 -1.58
C SER A 160 3.09 1.28 -0.40
N TYR A 161 3.51 1.70 0.79
CA TYR A 161 2.80 1.47 2.05
C TYR A 161 2.64 2.78 2.81
N ALA A 162 1.44 3.06 3.32
CA ALA A 162 1.23 4.06 4.37
C ALA A 162 1.58 3.45 5.73
N MET A 163 2.32 4.17 6.57
CA MET A 163 2.49 3.82 7.96
C MET A 163 1.26 4.31 8.74
N THR A 164 0.56 3.43 9.44
CA THR A 164 -0.63 3.77 10.23
C THR A 164 -0.40 3.69 11.74
N GLY A 165 0.70 3.09 12.16
CA GLY A 165 1.04 2.97 13.57
C GLY A 165 2.29 2.14 13.79
N ILE A 166 2.64 1.98 15.07
CA ILE A 166 3.75 1.15 15.55
C ILE A 166 3.26 0.46 16.82
N THR A 167 3.46 -0.85 16.92
CA THR A 167 3.18 -1.61 18.14
C THR A 167 4.15 -1.20 19.26
N ASP A 168 3.86 -1.60 20.49
CA ASP A 168 4.78 -1.43 21.61
C ASP A 168 6.09 -2.22 21.44
N THR A 169 6.09 -3.29 20.65
CA THR A 169 7.27 -4.08 20.24
C THR A 169 8.02 -3.49 19.03
N GLY A 170 7.64 -2.31 18.55
CA GLY A 170 8.35 -1.62 17.46
C GLY A 170 8.00 -2.14 16.05
N VAL A 171 6.96 -2.93 15.90
CA VAL A 171 6.48 -3.43 14.61
C VAL A 171 5.60 -2.37 13.97
N THR A 172 5.82 -2.06 12.69
CA THR A 172 4.95 -1.12 11.97
C THR A 172 3.57 -1.71 11.69
N ALA A 173 2.54 -0.88 11.78
CA ALA A 173 1.27 -1.11 11.13
C ALA A 173 1.31 -0.43 9.76
N ILE A 174 1.19 -1.21 8.69
CA ILE A 174 1.22 -0.74 7.31
C ILE A 174 -0.14 -0.88 6.67
N MET A 175 -0.50 0.06 5.81
CA MET A 175 -1.69 0.01 4.99
C MET A 175 -1.32 0.20 3.52
N SER A 176 -1.91 -0.60 2.65
CA SER A 176 -1.73 -0.45 1.21
C SER A 176 -2.98 -0.86 0.45
N SER A 177 -3.01 -0.49 -0.82
CA SER A 177 -4.00 -0.96 -1.79
C SER A 177 -3.26 -1.65 -2.94
N THR A 178 -3.99 -2.20 -3.91
CA THR A 178 -3.40 -2.95 -5.04
C THR A 178 -3.65 -2.24 -6.36
N THR A 179 -2.83 -2.50 -7.37
CA THR A 179 -3.18 -2.16 -8.75
C THR A 179 -4.26 -3.13 -9.26
N PRO A 180 -5.03 -2.79 -10.32
CA PRO A 180 -5.23 -1.43 -10.82
C PRO A 180 -6.05 -0.60 -9.80
N ALA A 181 -6.10 0.71 -10.01
CA ALA A 181 -6.95 1.58 -9.19
C ALA A 181 -8.43 1.19 -9.32
N SER A 182 -9.08 0.92 -8.19
CA SER A 182 -10.52 0.63 -8.13
C SER A 182 -11.09 0.96 -6.75
N PRO A 183 -12.41 1.17 -6.62
CA PRO A 183 -13.05 1.26 -5.31
C PRO A 183 -12.98 -0.08 -4.57
N LYS A 184 -12.24 -0.12 -3.46
CA LYS A 184 -12.04 -1.34 -2.64
C LYS A 184 -11.64 -1.00 -1.21
N ASN A 185 -11.70 -1.99 -0.33
CA ASN A 185 -11.05 -1.90 0.96
C ASN A 185 -9.53 -1.94 0.76
N MET A 186 -8.81 -1.15 1.55
CA MET A 186 -7.37 -1.27 1.70
C MET A 186 -7.04 -2.46 2.61
N ILE A 187 -5.78 -2.89 2.56
CA ILE A 187 -5.24 -3.97 3.37
C ILE A 187 -4.36 -3.37 4.45
N GLN A 188 -4.65 -3.67 5.71
CA GLN A 188 -3.81 -3.31 6.85
C GLN A 188 -3.12 -4.56 7.39
N LEU A 189 -1.81 -4.46 7.63
CA LEU A 189 -0.97 -5.53 8.18
C LEU A 189 -0.12 -4.98 9.32
N TYR A 190 0.13 -5.80 10.34
CA TYR A 190 1.13 -5.53 11.39
C TYR A 190 2.44 -6.20 11.00
N SER A 191 3.19 -5.52 10.13
CA SER A 191 4.43 -6.01 9.55
C SER A 191 5.23 -4.85 8.98
N PHE A 192 6.48 -5.11 8.59
CA PHE A 192 7.31 -4.14 7.88
C PHE A 192 7.04 -4.18 6.36
N PRO A 193 7.19 -3.06 5.64
CA PRO A 193 7.28 -3.06 4.18
C PRO A 193 8.27 -4.09 3.66
N PHE A 194 7.89 -4.85 2.63
CA PHE A 194 8.65 -6.05 2.20
C PHE A 194 9.89 -5.79 1.35
N PHE A 195 10.31 -4.54 1.27
CA PHE A 195 11.44 -4.13 0.46
C PHE A 195 12.48 -3.51 1.37
N ILE A 196 13.74 -3.62 0.95
CA ILE A 196 14.86 -3.02 1.64
C ILE A 196 15.33 -1.85 0.77
N PRO A 197 15.55 -0.66 1.34
CA PRO A 197 16.08 0.46 0.59
C PRO A 197 17.45 0.09 0.01
N HIS A 198 17.59 0.16 -1.32
CA HIS A 198 18.81 -0.21 -2.03
C HIS A 198 19.32 0.91 -2.95
N ASP A 199 18.49 1.90 -3.30
CA ASP A 199 18.92 3.07 -4.06
C ASP A 199 19.66 4.09 -3.19
N ALA A 200 20.89 3.77 -2.79
CA ALA A 200 21.70 4.64 -1.94
C ALA A 200 22.14 5.96 -2.60
N VAL A 201 22.02 6.07 -3.94
CA VAL A 201 22.45 7.25 -4.70
C VAL A 201 21.29 8.21 -4.93
N GLY A 202 20.23 7.73 -5.56
CA GLY A 202 19.02 8.51 -5.83
C GLY A 202 18.13 8.68 -4.60
N MET A 203 18.26 7.75 -3.63
CA MET A 203 17.44 7.69 -2.43
C MET A 203 15.95 7.79 -2.80
N SER A 204 15.53 7.01 -3.79
CA SER A 204 14.17 7.04 -4.32
C SER A 204 13.22 6.08 -3.60
N ASP A 205 13.71 4.96 -3.09
CA ASP A 205 12.97 3.96 -2.33
C ASP A 205 13.04 4.21 -0.81
N GLY A 206 12.46 3.31 -0.02
CA GLY A 206 12.59 3.28 1.43
C GLY A 206 11.52 4.04 2.21
N TYR A 207 11.77 4.27 3.51
CA TYR A 207 10.91 5.02 4.44
C TYR A 207 11.07 6.51 4.24
N ARG A 208 9.95 7.22 4.08
CA ARG A 208 9.93 8.63 3.67
C ARG A 208 8.83 9.40 4.39
N ARG A 209 8.98 10.72 4.40
CA ARG A 209 7.97 11.69 4.84
C ARG A 209 7.66 12.67 3.74
N PHE A 210 6.39 13.07 3.62
CA PHE A 210 5.98 14.09 2.66
C PHE A 210 6.73 15.42 2.88
N LYS A 211 7.18 16.04 1.79
CA LYS A 211 7.63 17.43 1.82
C LYS A 211 6.42 18.32 2.09
N TRP A 212 6.58 19.32 2.94
CA TRP A 212 5.56 20.35 3.07
C TRP A 212 5.42 21.15 1.75
N PRO A 213 4.21 21.62 1.38
CA PRO A 213 3.98 22.39 0.16
C PRO A 213 4.94 23.58 -0.04
N ARG A 214 5.31 24.27 1.05
CA ARG A 214 6.28 25.39 1.02
C ARG A 214 7.73 24.95 0.77
N ASN A 215 8.04 23.69 1.02
CA ASN A 215 9.36 23.09 0.84
C ASN A 215 9.43 22.16 -0.39
N ILE A 216 8.36 22.02 -1.17
CA ILE A 216 8.26 21.02 -2.24
C ILE A 216 9.41 21.12 -3.27
N ALA A 217 9.87 22.34 -3.55
CA ALA A 217 10.95 22.63 -4.49
C ALA A 217 12.35 22.59 -3.85
N LYS A 218 12.46 22.44 -2.52
CA LYS A 218 13.77 22.37 -1.86
C LYS A 218 14.40 20.99 -2.10
N PRO A 219 15.74 20.91 -2.24
CA PRO A 219 16.47 19.65 -2.25
C PRO A 219 16.11 18.76 -1.05
N ILE A 220 16.16 17.43 -1.22
CA ILE A 220 15.78 16.48 -0.16
C ILE A 220 16.63 16.65 1.11
N GLN A 221 17.91 17.00 0.95
CA GLN A 221 18.86 17.21 2.05
C GLN A 221 18.54 18.45 2.90
N GLN A 222 17.73 19.37 2.36
CA GLN A 222 17.31 20.60 3.06
C GLN A 222 15.94 20.44 3.72
N GLN A 223 15.33 19.25 3.68
CA GLN A 223 14.06 18.99 4.34
C GLN A 223 14.30 18.77 5.85
N PRO A 224 13.44 19.33 6.71
CA PRO A 224 13.56 19.10 8.15
C PRO A 224 13.31 17.62 8.46
N GLY A 225 14.27 16.96 9.10
CA GLY A 225 14.22 15.53 9.42
C GLY A 225 14.74 14.60 8.33
N TYR A 226 15.41 15.13 7.29
CA TYR A 226 16.11 14.31 6.30
C TYR A 226 17.17 13.41 6.96
N SER A 227 17.22 12.15 6.53
CA SER A 227 18.29 11.21 6.88
C SER A 227 18.45 10.16 5.79
N ASN A 228 19.69 9.74 5.53
CA ASN A 228 20.03 8.63 4.64
C ASN A 228 20.45 7.37 5.42
N GLU A 229 20.23 7.32 6.74
CA GLU A 229 20.64 6.24 7.63
C GLU A 229 20.16 4.86 7.16
N GLN A 230 18.91 4.78 6.67
CA GLN A 230 18.31 3.52 6.24
C GLN A 230 19.11 2.80 5.15
N TYR A 231 19.73 3.54 4.22
CA TYR A 231 20.55 2.96 3.15
C TYR A 231 21.88 2.42 3.67
N GLN A 232 22.48 3.12 4.64
CA GLN A 232 23.72 2.69 5.29
C GLN A 232 23.49 1.42 6.11
N ILE A 233 22.37 1.35 6.83
CA ILE A 233 21.98 0.16 7.59
C ILE A 233 21.67 -1.00 6.65
N ALA A 234 20.90 -0.76 5.58
CA ALA A 234 20.59 -1.77 4.58
C ALA A 234 21.86 -2.41 3.98
N GLN A 235 22.85 -1.59 3.61
CA GLN A 235 24.14 -2.08 3.14
C GLN A 235 24.91 -2.85 4.22
N LYS A 236 24.94 -2.33 5.46
CA LYS A 236 25.64 -2.96 6.58
C LYS A 236 25.10 -4.36 6.91
N VAL A 237 23.80 -4.58 6.73
CA VAL A 237 23.17 -5.89 6.94
C VAL A 237 23.10 -6.75 5.68
N GLY A 238 23.82 -6.38 4.61
CA GLY A 238 23.93 -7.18 3.39
C GLY A 238 22.66 -7.24 2.55
N LEU A 239 21.77 -6.25 2.66
CA LEU A 239 20.45 -6.25 2.02
C LEU A 239 19.60 -7.48 2.40
N GLU A 240 19.74 -7.93 3.64
CA GLU A 240 18.93 -9.01 4.22
C GLU A 240 17.71 -8.46 4.97
N TYR A 241 16.52 -8.96 4.63
CA TYR A 241 15.25 -8.39 5.06
C TYR A 241 15.06 -8.46 6.57
N ILE A 242 15.25 -9.64 7.15
CA ILE A 242 15.05 -9.84 8.59
C ILE A 242 16.04 -9.04 9.42
N PRO A 243 17.38 -9.13 9.19
CA PRO A 243 18.33 -8.26 9.88
C PRO A 243 17.99 -6.77 9.77
N PHE A 244 17.54 -6.29 8.60
CA PHE A 244 17.12 -4.91 8.43
C PHE A 244 15.91 -4.55 9.30
N THR A 245 14.86 -5.38 9.25
CA THR A 245 13.64 -5.15 10.06
C THR A 245 13.87 -5.30 11.56
N ASP A 246 14.81 -6.16 11.99
CA ASP A 246 15.20 -6.28 13.39
C ASP A 246 15.86 -5.00 13.91
N VAL A 247 16.66 -4.31 13.09
CA VAL A 247 17.20 -2.99 13.45
C VAL A 247 16.09 -1.96 13.61
N ILE A 248 15.08 -1.98 12.73
CA ILE A 248 13.93 -1.07 12.79
C ILE A 248 13.12 -1.33 14.05
N SER A 249 12.71 -2.57 14.29
CA SER A 249 11.97 -2.98 15.49
C SER A 249 12.70 -2.50 16.75
N LYS A 250 14.01 -2.77 16.89
CA LYS A 250 14.81 -2.32 18.03
C LYS A 250 14.85 -0.80 18.21
N LYS A 251 14.82 -0.02 17.13
CA LYS A 251 14.80 1.45 17.19
C LYS A 251 13.43 2.01 17.57
N LEU A 252 12.36 1.29 17.25
CA LEU A 252 10.98 1.73 17.45
C LEU A 252 10.33 1.15 18.72
N GLN A 253 10.87 0.07 19.27
CA GLN A 253 10.28 -0.65 20.38
C GLN A 253 10.25 0.16 21.67
N ARG A 254 9.16 0.04 22.41
CA ARG A 254 9.01 0.51 23.81
C ARG A 254 9.28 -0.61 24.81
N ARG A 255 9.08 -1.86 24.39
CA ARG A 255 9.46 -3.08 25.12
C ARG A 255 10.04 -4.09 24.15
N GLU A 256 10.87 -5.00 24.65
CA GLU A 256 11.35 -6.11 23.82
C GLU A 256 10.18 -6.98 23.35
N GLU A 257 10.28 -7.51 22.13
CA GLU A 257 9.35 -8.48 21.58
C GLU A 257 9.73 -9.89 22.07
N PRO A 258 8.91 -10.55 22.90
CA PRO A 258 9.15 -11.94 23.27
C PRO A 258 9.17 -12.86 22.05
N LEU A 259 9.93 -13.95 22.14
CA LEU A 259 10.08 -14.90 21.02
C LEU A 259 8.73 -15.45 20.55
N GLU A 260 7.81 -15.72 21.46
CA GLU A 260 6.45 -16.20 21.17
C GLU A 260 5.65 -15.17 20.35
N GLU A 261 5.65 -13.90 20.76
CA GLU A 261 4.98 -12.81 20.03
C GLU A 261 5.60 -12.62 18.64
N LYS A 262 6.94 -12.64 18.54
CA LYS A 262 7.64 -12.55 17.25
C LYS A 262 7.24 -13.71 16.32
N THR A 263 7.18 -14.92 16.87
CA THR A 263 6.79 -16.13 16.12
C THR A 263 5.36 -16.00 15.61
N MET A 264 4.39 -15.64 16.47
CA MET A 264 3.00 -15.46 16.05
C MET A 264 2.84 -14.36 14.99
N ARG A 265 3.52 -13.23 15.15
CA ARG A 265 3.47 -12.15 14.17
C ARG A 265 3.98 -12.59 12.79
N LEU A 266 5.09 -13.34 12.75
CA LEU A 266 5.62 -13.87 11.50
C LEU A 266 4.66 -14.91 10.90
N MET A 267 4.07 -15.78 11.72
CA MET A 267 3.04 -16.74 11.31
C MET A 267 1.81 -16.04 10.70
N HIS A 268 1.29 -14.99 11.32
CA HIS A 268 0.18 -14.21 10.78
C HIS A 268 0.53 -13.50 9.47
N SER A 269 1.77 -13.00 9.35
CA SER A 269 2.29 -12.42 8.12
C SER A 269 2.34 -13.46 6.99
N LEU A 270 2.91 -14.65 7.26
CA LEU A 270 2.92 -15.77 6.32
C LEU A 270 1.50 -16.14 5.87
N CYS A 271 0.57 -16.28 6.82
CA CYS A 271 -0.81 -16.60 6.51
C CYS A 271 -1.47 -15.56 5.60
N SER A 272 -1.22 -14.28 5.87
CA SER A 272 -1.76 -13.18 5.06
C SER A 272 -1.22 -13.21 3.63
N PHE A 273 0.08 -13.48 3.42
CA PHE A 273 0.63 -13.64 2.06
C PHE A 273 0.11 -14.88 1.36
N ALA A 274 -0.07 -15.98 2.09
CA ALA A 274 -0.60 -17.20 1.52
C ALA A 274 -2.05 -16.98 1.04
N LYS A 275 -2.87 -16.30 1.85
CA LYS A 275 -4.24 -15.90 1.48
C LYS A 275 -4.26 -14.86 0.36
N GLU A 276 -3.32 -13.92 0.32
CA GLU A 276 -3.18 -12.99 -0.81
C GLU A 276 -2.92 -13.75 -2.11
N ARG A 277 -2.02 -14.75 -2.08
CA ARG A 277 -1.75 -15.62 -3.24
C ARG A 277 -3.00 -16.34 -3.72
N VAL A 278 -3.88 -16.79 -2.82
CA VAL A 278 -5.17 -17.41 -3.18
C VAL A 278 -5.95 -16.50 -4.12
N ASN A 279 -6.09 -15.22 -3.76
CA ASN A 279 -6.83 -14.24 -4.55
C ASN A 279 -6.19 -14.07 -5.94
N TYR A 280 -4.87 -13.88 -6.03
CA TYR A 280 -4.19 -13.67 -7.31
C TYR A 280 -4.26 -14.88 -8.24
N VAL A 281 -4.10 -16.09 -7.71
CA VAL A 281 -4.20 -17.31 -8.50
C VAL A 281 -5.62 -17.48 -9.03
N ASN A 282 -6.62 -17.31 -8.17
CA ASN A 282 -8.02 -17.46 -8.55
C ASN A 282 -8.46 -16.40 -9.57
N ASP A 283 -8.05 -15.14 -9.38
CA ASP A 283 -8.29 -14.05 -10.32
C ASP A 283 -7.64 -14.31 -11.68
N GLY A 284 -6.40 -14.83 -11.69
CA GLY A 284 -5.69 -15.20 -12.91
C GLY A 284 -6.38 -16.32 -13.69
N ILE A 285 -6.80 -17.38 -12.98
CA ILE A 285 -7.55 -18.49 -13.58
C ILE A 285 -8.88 -18.01 -14.16
N ALA A 286 -9.64 -17.21 -13.39
CA ALA A 286 -10.90 -16.64 -13.85
C ALA A 286 -10.71 -15.71 -15.06
N TYR A 287 -9.62 -14.94 -15.10
CA TYR A 287 -9.30 -14.08 -16.24
C TYR A 287 -8.99 -14.88 -17.50
N ILE A 288 -8.17 -15.93 -17.41
CA ILE A 288 -7.90 -16.82 -18.55
C ILE A 288 -9.18 -17.47 -19.06
N GLN A 289 -10.04 -17.94 -18.16
CA GLN A 289 -11.31 -18.53 -18.55
C GLN A 289 -12.17 -17.52 -19.33
N ARG A 290 -12.27 -16.28 -18.85
CA ARG A 290 -12.96 -15.20 -19.57
C ARG A 290 -12.35 -14.89 -20.95
N LEU A 291 -11.03 -14.91 -21.08
CA LEU A 291 -10.37 -14.70 -22.38
C LEU A 291 -10.74 -15.80 -23.40
N LYS A 292 -10.81 -17.05 -22.93
CA LYS A 292 -11.23 -18.22 -23.72
C LYS A 292 -12.71 -18.13 -24.09
N ASP A 293 -13.59 -17.87 -23.12
CA ASP A 293 -15.04 -17.79 -23.33
C ASP A 293 -15.44 -16.69 -24.30
N GLN A 294 -14.70 -15.58 -24.31
CA GLN A 294 -14.92 -14.46 -25.24
C GLN A 294 -14.30 -14.69 -26.63
N GLY A 295 -13.67 -15.84 -26.88
CA GLY A 295 -13.03 -16.17 -28.15
C GLY A 295 -11.90 -15.20 -28.56
N LYS A 296 -11.31 -14.47 -27.60
CA LYS A 296 -10.33 -13.41 -27.89
C LYS A 296 -8.94 -14.00 -28.16
N ARG A 297 -8.38 -14.70 -27.16
CA ARG A 297 -7.03 -15.28 -27.21
C ARG A 297 -6.76 -16.20 -26.03
N SER A 298 -5.77 -17.07 -26.18
CA SER A 298 -5.35 -18.03 -25.15
C SER A 298 -4.20 -17.54 -24.26
N CYS A 299 -3.41 -16.57 -24.73
CA CYS A 299 -2.26 -16.02 -24.02
C CYS A 299 -2.52 -14.59 -23.53
N MET A 300 -1.96 -14.24 -22.37
CA MET A 300 -1.99 -12.90 -21.80
C MET A 300 -1.02 -11.95 -22.53
N THR A 301 -1.29 -10.65 -22.48
CA THR A 301 -0.29 -9.63 -22.86
C THR A 301 0.71 -9.46 -21.72
N ALA A 302 1.84 -8.77 -21.96
CA ALA A 302 2.82 -8.46 -20.93
C ALA A 302 2.19 -7.77 -19.69
N SER A 303 1.30 -6.80 -19.91
CA SER A 303 0.65 -6.07 -18.81
C SER A 303 -0.32 -6.96 -18.00
N GLU A 304 -0.99 -7.92 -18.64
CA GLU A 304 -1.87 -8.86 -17.95
C GLU A 304 -1.08 -9.94 -17.25
N TYR A 305 0.02 -10.40 -17.85
CA TYR A 305 0.93 -11.35 -17.25
C TYR A 305 1.52 -10.78 -15.95
N ASP A 306 2.05 -9.56 -16.00
CA ASP A 306 2.57 -8.85 -14.82
C ASP A 306 1.50 -8.74 -13.72
N TYR A 307 0.24 -8.57 -14.12
CA TYR A 307 -0.87 -8.45 -13.19
C TYR A 307 -1.26 -9.76 -12.48
N TYR A 308 -1.33 -10.87 -13.22
CA TYR A 308 -1.85 -12.17 -12.72
C TYR A 308 -0.76 -13.18 -12.33
N SER A 309 0.50 -12.92 -12.68
CA SER A 309 1.64 -13.74 -12.28
C SER A 309 2.00 -13.54 -10.81
N THR A 310 2.65 -14.56 -10.22
CA THR A 310 3.03 -14.55 -8.80
C THR A 310 4.53 -14.67 -8.50
N PRO A 311 5.51 -14.43 -9.39
CA PRO A 311 6.92 -14.77 -9.12
C PRO A 311 7.51 -13.99 -7.94
N SER A 312 7.21 -12.69 -7.84
CA SER A 312 7.64 -11.85 -6.72
C SER A 312 6.97 -12.25 -5.40
N ARG A 313 5.71 -12.67 -5.45
CA ARG A 313 4.88 -13.12 -4.31
C ARG A 313 5.35 -14.48 -3.81
N ASP A 314 5.63 -15.41 -4.71
CA ASP A 314 6.12 -16.76 -4.41
C ASP A 314 7.53 -16.70 -3.81
N LYS A 315 8.42 -15.87 -4.38
CA LYS A 315 9.74 -15.61 -3.79
C LYS A 315 9.64 -15.01 -2.38
N ARG A 316 8.65 -14.14 -2.14
CA ARG A 316 8.38 -13.55 -0.82
C ARG A 316 7.88 -14.60 0.16
N LEU A 317 6.89 -15.41 -0.24
CA LEU A 317 6.37 -16.51 0.58
C LEU A 317 7.47 -17.48 1.00
N TYR A 318 8.32 -17.89 0.06
CA TYR A 318 9.45 -18.79 0.33
C TYR A 318 10.40 -18.22 1.39
N ARG A 319 10.72 -16.91 1.30
CA ARG A 319 11.54 -16.24 2.31
C ARG A 319 10.88 -16.26 3.67
N PHE A 320 9.57 -15.98 3.77
CA PHE A 320 8.86 -16.03 5.04
C PHE A 320 8.83 -17.42 5.65
N PHE A 321 8.59 -18.47 4.85
CA PHE A 321 8.71 -19.85 5.33
C PHE A 321 10.11 -20.14 5.87
N THR A 322 11.16 -19.74 5.16
CA THR A 322 12.55 -19.94 5.59
C THR A 322 12.83 -19.26 6.93
N GLU A 323 12.28 -18.07 7.17
CA GLU A 323 12.47 -17.33 8.42
C GLU A 323 11.66 -17.91 9.58
N ILE A 324 10.44 -18.37 9.31
CA ILE A 324 9.63 -19.07 10.30
C ILE A 324 10.29 -20.40 10.65
N HIS A 325 10.87 -21.11 9.69
CA HIS A 325 11.66 -22.31 9.96
C HIS A 325 12.79 -22.00 10.94
N LYS A 326 13.57 -20.94 10.72
CA LYS A 326 14.63 -20.52 11.64
C LYS A 326 14.09 -20.19 13.04
N ILE A 327 13.02 -19.40 13.15
CA ILE A 327 12.51 -18.97 14.46
C ILE A 327 11.86 -20.12 15.23
N ALA A 328 11.17 -21.03 14.53
CA ALA A 328 10.54 -22.22 15.09
C ALA A 328 11.55 -23.08 15.88
N TYR A 329 12.80 -23.13 15.42
CA TYR A 329 13.89 -23.90 16.05
C TYR A 329 14.91 -23.03 16.82
N SER A 330 14.65 -21.74 17.02
CA SER A 330 15.59 -20.81 17.68
C SER A 330 15.59 -20.86 19.21
N GLY A 331 14.76 -21.72 19.81
CA GLY A 331 14.54 -21.83 21.25
C GLY A 331 13.06 -21.73 21.59
N GLY A 332 12.77 -21.33 22.84
CA GLY A 332 11.41 -21.25 23.39
C GLY A 332 11.09 -22.43 24.32
N GLU A 333 10.32 -22.17 25.35
CA GLU A 333 9.81 -23.21 26.25
C GLU A 333 8.76 -24.04 25.50
N LEU A 334 8.92 -25.36 25.53
CA LEU A 334 7.92 -26.30 25.04
C LEU A 334 7.25 -26.86 26.29
N GLU A 335 6.00 -26.48 26.48
CA GLU A 335 5.17 -27.06 27.53
C GLU A 335 4.46 -28.28 26.93
N GLU A 336 4.48 -29.38 27.66
CA GLU A 336 3.70 -30.57 27.31
C GLU A 336 2.21 -30.18 27.25
N ASP A 337 1.49 -30.71 26.25
CA ASP A 337 0.06 -30.46 26.02
C ASP A 337 -0.37 -29.01 25.68
N LYS A 338 0.57 -28.12 25.29
CA LYS A 338 0.24 -26.76 24.86
C LYS A 338 0.73 -26.43 23.46
N VAL A 339 -0.20 -26.02 22.60
CA VAL A 339 0.12 -25.48 21.27
C VAL A 339 0.46 -23.99 21.43
N ASN A 340 1.74 -23.70 21.64
CA ASN A 340 2.25 -22.33 21.59
C ASN A 340 2.70 -21.94 20.17
N ALA A 341 3.13 -20.70 20.00
CA ALA A 341 3.55 -20.16 18.71
C ALA A 341 4.65 -20.99 18.02
N GLN A 342 5.61 -21.48 18.80
CA GLN A 342 6.73 -22.27 18.30
C GLN A 342 6.28 -23.66 17.90
N VAL A 343 5.41 -24.32 18.68
CA VAL A 343 4.83 -25.62 18.33
C VAL A 343 4.02 -25.51 17.04
N LEU A 344 3.18 -24.48 16.92
CA LEU A 344 2.40 -24.21 15.71
C LEU A 344 3.30 -23.89 14.50
N ALA A 345 4.39 -23.13 14.69
CA ALA A 345 5.33 -22.86 13.61
C ALA A 345 6.09 -24.12 13.18
N ARG A 346 6.47 -25.00 14.12
CA ARG A 346 7.11 -26.27 13.82
C ARG A 346 6.19 -27.22 13.06
N SER A 347 4.88 -27.14 13.23
CA SER A 347 3.95 -28.03 12.53
C SER A 347 3.99 -27.88 11.01
N ILE A 348 4.47 -26.74 10.51
CA ILE A 348 4.70 -26.50 9.08
C ILE A 348 5.85 -27.35 8.53
N PHE A 349 6.87 -27.63 9.35
CA PHE A 349 8.16 -28.14 8.87
C PHE A 349 8.54 -29.50 9.45
N HIS A 350 8.00 -29.87 10.62
CA HIS A 350 8.37 -31.10 11.29
C HIS A 350 7.88 -32.31 10.46
N PRO A 351 8.73 -33.33 10.24
CA PRO A 351 8.37 -34.48 9.41
C PRO A 351 7.22 -35.29 10.02
N GLU A 352 7.16 -35.35 11.35
CA GLU A 352 6.15 -36.08 12.13
C GLU A 352 5.29 -35.10 12.93
N LEU A 353 3.97 -35.24 12.87
CA LEU A 353 3.06 -34.38 13.64
C LEU A 353 2.28 -35.22 14.64
N PRO A 354 2.20 -34.81 15.92
CA PRO A 354 1.22 -35.36 16.85
C PRO A 354 -0.20 -35.17 16.33
N ASP A 355 -1.11 -36.04 16.76
CA ASP A 355 -2.54 -35.93 16.44
C ASP A 355 -3.10 -34.57 16.88
N GLY A 356 -3.99 -33.98 16.06
CA GLY A 356 -4.64 -32.69 16.33
C GLY A 356 -3.84 -31.45 15.91
N LEU A 357 -2.51 -31.51 15.79
CA LEU A 357 -1.70 -30.32 15.45
C LEU A 357 -1.92 -29.82 14.01
N LEU A 358 -2.38 -30.71 13.12
CA LEU A 358 -2.79 -30.34 11.77
C LEU A 358 -4.09 -29.52 11.79
N GLU A 359 -5.05 -29.88 12.63
CA GLU A 359 -6.32 -29.16 12.78
C GLU A 359 -6.09 -27.75 13.34
N GLU A 360 -5.17 -27.62 14.30
CA GLU A 360 -4.72 -26.31 14.83
C GLU A 360 -4.07 -25.44 13.74
N LEU A 361 -3.27 -26.04 12.85
CA LEU A 361 -2.69 -25.31 11.72
C LEU A 361 -3.75 -24.91 10.69
N ASP A 362 -4.74 -25.75 10.45
CA ASP A 362 -5.88 -25.48 9.57
C ASP A 362 -6.76 -24.35 10.14
N GLU A 363 -7.03 -24.36 11.44
CA GLU A 363 -7.78 -23.29 12.13
C GLU A 363 -7.00 -21.97 12.08
N PHE A 364 -5.69 -22.02 12.33
CA PHE A 364 -4.83 -20.84 12.24
C PHE A 364 -4.80 -20.27 10.81
N CYS A 365 -4.58 -21.12 9.81
CA CYS A 365 -4.43 -20.68 8.42
C CYS A 365 -4.81 -21.72 7.36
N GLY A 366 -6.09 -22.02 7.25
CA GLY A 366 -6.67 -22.66 6.08
C GLY A 366 -6.64 -21.74 4.85
N LEU A 367 -6.15 -22.28 3.73
CA LEU A 367 -6.10 -21.63 2.42
C LEU A 367 -7.18 -22.22 1.52
N ALA A 368 -8.32 -21.53 1.42
CA ALA A 368 -9.45 -21.90 0.55
C ALA A 368 -9.11 -21.69 -0.93
N ILE A 369 -8.21 -22.54 -1.45
CA ILE A 369 -7.68 -22.42 -2.82
C ILE A 369 -8.73 -22.73 -3.88
N TYR A 370 -9.80 -23.44 -3.54
CA TYR A 370 -10.81 -23.89 -4.49
C TYR A 370 -11.91 -22.82 -4.66
N PRO A 371 -12.05 -22.17 -5.83
CA PRO A 371 -12.95 -21.02 -6.01
C PRO A 371 -14.43 -21.28 -5.69
N ASN A 372 -14.87 -22.54 -5.78
CA ASN A 372 -16.27 -22.95 -5.58
C ASN A 372 -16.48 -23.81 -4.34
N ASP A 373 -15.46 -23.99 -3.52
CA ASP A 373 -15.53 -24.83 -2.32
C ASP A 373 -14.66 -24.20 -1.22
N SER A 374 -15.31 -23.41 -0.37
CA SER A 374 -14.64 -22.77 0.77
C SER A 374 -14.37 -23.73 1.92
N VAL A 375 -14.93 -24.95 1.89
CA VAL A 375 -14.68 -25.99 2.90
C VAL A 375 -13.37 -26.69 2.56
N LYS A 376 -13.14 -26.99 1.28
CA LYS A 376 -11.89 -27.56 0.82
C LYS A 376 -10.77 -26.52 0.85
N HIS A 377 -9.68 -26.85 1.51
CA HIS A 377 -8.52 -25.98 1.64
C HIS A 377 -7.23 -26.80 1.61
N ILE A 378 -6.11 -26.09 1.47
CA ILE A 378 -4.79 -26.60 1.86
C ILE A 378 -4.28 -25.78 3.04
N ASN A 379 -3.26 -26.25 3.73
CA ASN A 379 -2.64 -25.50 4.82
C ASN A 379 -1.21 -25.07 4.51
N LEU A 380 -0.60 -24.36 5.47
CA LEU A 380 0.74 -23.82 5.33
C LEU A 380 1.81 -24.92 5.17
N ARG A 381 1.63 -26.10 5.77
CA ARG A 381 2.53 -27.26 5.59
C ARG A 381 2.51 -27.75 4.15
N GLN A 382 1.33 -28.03 3.61
CA GLN A 382 1.18 -28.49 2.24
C GLN A 382 1.71 -27.48 1.21
N LEU A 383 1.47 -26.18 1.46
CA LEU A 383 2.04 -25.13 0.62
C LEU A 383 3.57 -25.08 0.71
N TRP A 384 4.15 -25.19 1.92
CA TRP A 384 5.60 -25.27 2.10
C TRP A 384 6.20 -26.43 1.33
N GLU A 385 5.68 -27.64 1.51
CA GLU A 385 6.17 -28.86 0.83
C GLU A 385 6.16 -28.69 -0.70
N ALA A 386 5.07 -28.13 -1.25
CA ALA A 386 4.96 -27.87 -2.68
C ALA A 386 5.99 -26.83 -3.18
N MET A 387 6.24 -25.78 -2.38
CA MET A 387 7.22 -24.75 -2.72
C MET A 387 8.67 -25.25 -2.60
N GLU A 388 8.99 -25.98 -1.53
CA GLU A 388 10.30 -26.59 -1.29
C GLU A 388 10.64 -27.60 -2.39
N ALA A 389 9.66 -28.39 -2.84
CA ALA A 389 9.81 -29.32 -3.95
C ALA A 389 9.85 -28.65 -5.33
N GLY A 390 9.71 -27.31 -5.43
CA GLY A 390 9.69 -26.58 -6.70
C GLY A 390 8.48 -26.89 -7.59
N LYS A 391 7.39 -27.42 -7.03
CA LYS A 391 6.17 -27.81 -7.78
C LYS A 391 5.22 -26.65 -8.06
N VAL A 392 5.38 -25.52 -7.36
CA VAL A 392 4.51 -24.35 -7.48
C VAL A 392 4.88 -23.49 -8.68
N SER A 393 3.94 -23.32 -9.61
CA SER A 393 4.10 -22.41 -10.76
C SER A 393 3.61 -21.00 -10.47
N SER A 394 4.47 -20.01 -10.76
CA SER A 394 4.12 -18.59 -10.76
C SER A 394 3.47 -18.11 -12.06
N ASP A 395 3.50 -18.94 -13.10
CA ASP A 395 2.98 -18.59 -14.42
C ASP A 395 1.45 -18.55 -14.39
N PRO A 396 0.81 -17.41 -14.73
CA PRO A 396 -0.64 -17.30 -14.73
C PRO A 396 -1.33 -18.26 -15.70
N HIS A 397 -0.65 -18.73 -16.75
CA HIS A 397 -1.17 -19.69 -17.73
C HIS A 397 -1.15 -21.14 -17.24
N ALA A 398 -0.47 -21.44 -16.14
CA ALA A 398 -0.41 -22.79 -15.62
C ALA A 398 -1.79 -23.25 -15.11
N PRO A 399 -2.15 -24.54 -15.28
CA PRO A 399 -3.37 -25.12 -14.71
C PRO A 399 -3.42 -24.96 -13.20
N PHE A 400 -4.63 -24.98 -12.65
CA PHE A 400 -4.89 -24.86 -11.21
C PHE A 400 -3.96 -25.74 -10.36
N ASP A 401 -3.84 -27.02 -10.70
CA ASP A 401 -3.01 -27.96 -9.92
C ASP A 401 -1.52 -27.58 -9.94
N ASN A 402 -1.00 -27.11 -11.07
CA ASN A 402 0.38 -26.62 -11.16
C ASN A 402 0.59 -25.30 -10.41
N ARG A 403 -0.43 -24.42 -10.34
CA ARG A 403 -0.35 -23.19 -9.55
C ARG A 403 -0.22 -23.48 -8.06
N TRP A 404 -0.63 -24.66 -7.58
CA TRP A 404 -0.58 -25.05 -6.16
C TRP A 404 0.34 -26.25 -5.88
N GLY A 405 1.06 -26.75 -6.88
CA GLY A 405 1.95 -27.91 -6.74
C GLY A 405 1.24 -29.22 -6.44
N LEU A 406 -0.02 -29.34 -6.82
CA LEU A 406 -0.85 -30.55 -6.67
C LEU A 406 -0.64 -31.57 -7.80
N SER A 407 0.05 -31.15 -8.88
CA SER A 407 0.40 -32.01 -10.01
C SER A 407 1.80 -32.59 -9.85
N ASP A 408 1.99 -33.85 -10.26
CA ASP A 408 3.30 -34.50 -10.33
C ASP A 408 4.08 -34.16 -11.61
N SER A 409 3.43 -33.49 -12.55
CA SER A 409 4.06 -33.05 -13.81
C SER A 409 4.36 -31.56 -13.78
N ASN A 410 5.57 -31.18 -14.23
CA ASN A 410 5.93 -29.78 -14.38
C ASN A 410 5.10 -29.14 -15.50
N PHE A 411 4.63 -27.92 -15.26
CA PHE A 411 3.95 -27.14 -16.29
C PHE A 411 4.96 -26.71 -17.35
N VAL A 412 4.67 -27.02 -18.62
CA VAL A 412 5.39 -26.51 -19.77
C VAL A 412 4.47 -25.55 -20.51
N GLY A 413 4.73 -24.25 -20.37
CA GLY A 413 3.92 -23.21 -20.98
C GLY A 413 4.11 -23.11 -22.50
N SER A 414 3.02 -22.85 -23.21
CA SER A 414 3.03 -22.53 -24.65
C SER A 414 2.88 -21.02 -24.92
N CYS A 415 2.59 -20.24 -23.90
CA CYS A 415 2.44 -18.79 -23.98
C CYS A 415 3.73 -18.08 -23.58
N PRO A 416 3.97 -16.85 -24.08
CA PRO A 416 5.10 -16.04 -23.63
C PRO A 416 5.03 -15.74 -22.13
N THR A 417 6.17 -15.86 -21.46
CA THR A 417 6.43 -15.32 -20.12
C THR A 417 7.18 -14.00 -20.24
N PHE A 418 7.02 -13.11 -19.26
CA PHE A 418 7.52 -11.73 -19.31
C PHE A 418 8.35 -11.37 -18.09
#